data_AF-A0AAV7Y1I9-F1
#
_entry.id   AF-A0AAV7Y1I9-F1
#
_cell.length_a   1.000
_cell.length_b   1.000
_cell.length_c   1.000
_cell.angle_alpha   90.00
_cell.angle_beta   90.00
_cell.angle_gamma   90.00
#
_symmetry.space_group_name_H-M   'P 1'
#
loop_
_entity.id
_entity.type
_entity.pdbx_description
1 polymer ?
#
loop_
_entity_poly.entity_id
_entity_poly.type
_entity_poly.pdbx_seq_one_letter_code
_entity_poly.pdbx_strand_id
1 'polypeptide(L)'
;MTRENATERIFGRYLRLDPTRISLYTSVPNVAALYPDVAFPVPRGTASVAALVHWPAETNPYNYVFDKISIRPPEQELDVHYDSPSVKVNGIRLFPLSEQLVPVWLDVAVKESRPIGAFPVTFVDVKVRDWVAIPAKGKISLRTSLMPGTAEAIVLADDRLVTQVQAFANDEPPHQLHALDPASWHATTRSKEQVYSDLCSRGMDYSSKYQNIQSIRRGGRGALTHSRWNLKREALLSLLSTLL
;
A
#
# COMPACT_ATOMS: atom_id res chain seq x y z
N MET A 1 7.10 56.37 -53.84
CA MET A 1 5.76 56.86 -53.47
C MET A 1 5.07 55.78 -52.67
N THR A 2 4.56 56.20 -51.52
CA THR A 2 4.45 55.47 -50.26
C THR A 2 3.30 54.45 -50.29
N ARG A 3 3.58 53.18 -49.97
CA ARG A 3 2.54 52.21 -49.63
C ARG A 3 2.13 52.47 -48.18
N GLU A 4 0.91 52.94 -48.00
CA GLU A 4 0.23 53.02 -46.71
C GLU A 4 0.23 51.65 -46.03
N ASN A 5 0.88 51.58 -44.87
CA ASN A 5 0.81 50.42 -43.99
C ASN A 5 -0.54 50.41 -43.27
N ALA A 6 -1.43 49.55 -43.74
CA ALA A 6 -2.73 49.23 -43.14
C ALA A 6 -2.64 48.60 -41.73
N THR A 7 -1.45 48.54 -41.12
CA THR A 7 -1.18 47.92 -39.83
C THR A 7 -1.40 48.86 -38.64
N GLU A 8 -1.41 50.19 -38.83
CA GLU A 8 -1.53 51.13 -37.70
C GLU A 8 -2.96 51.42 -37.25
N ARG A 9 -3.99 50.99 -38.00
CA ARG A 9 -5.39 51.34 -37.67
C ARG A 9 -6.16 50.30 -36.86
N ILE A 10 -5.59 49.13 -36.57
CA ILE A 10 -6.30 48.05 -35.86
C ILE A 10 -5.84 47.91 -34.40
N PHE A 11 -4.71 48.51 -34.00
CA PHE A 11 -4.14 48.37 -32.66
C PHE A 11 -4.59 49.43 -31.63
N GLY A 12 -5.51 50.32 -32.00
CA GLY A 12 -5.80 51.52 -31.19
C GLY A 12 -6.89 51.39 -30.11
N ARG A 13 -7.73 50.35 -30.12
CA ARG A 13 -8.80 50.17 -29.10
C ARG A 13 -9.10 48.67 -28.96
N TYR A 14 -9.22 48.19 -27.72
CA TYR A 14 -9.55 46.80 -27.31
C TYR A 14 -8.39 45.81 -27.15
N LEU A 15 -7.50 46.07 -26.19
CA LEU A 15 -6.87 45.00 -25.40
C LEU A 15 -7.13 45.29 -23.90
N ARG A 16 -8.39 45.13 -23.49
CA ARG A 16 -8.69 44.78 -22.10
C ARG A 16 -8.62 43.25 -22.09
N LEU A 17 -7.42 42.70 -21.83
CA LEU A 17 -7.29 41.27 -21.58
C LEU A 17 -8.16 40.98 -20.36
N ASP A 18 -9.23 40.21 -20.55
CA ASP A 18 -10.00 39.66 -19.45
C ASP A 18 -9.16 38.50 -18.89
N PRO A 19 -8.49 38.65 -17.73
CA PRO A 19 -7.54 37.65 -17.23
C PRO A 19 -8.22 36.33 -16.86
N THR A 20 -9.55 36.26 -16.91
CA THR A 20 -10.36 35.11 -16.54
C THR A 20 -10.44 34.02 -17.62
N ARG A 21 -10.04 34.29 -18.88
CA ARG A 21 -10.14 33.33 -19.99
C ARG A 21 -8.90 33.34 -20.89
N ILE A 22 -7.80 32.77 -20.39
CA ILE A 22 -6.69 32.31 -21.23
C ILE A 22 -6.84 30.79 -21.41
N SER A 23 -7.12 30.36 -22.64
CA SER A 23 -7.20 28.93 -22.98
C SER A 23 -5.79 28.33 -23.01
N LEU A 24 -5.50 27.43 -22.07
CA LEU A 24 -4.22 26.72 -21.94
C LEU A 24 -4.06 25.62 -23.02
N TYR A 25 -3.88 26.02 -24.27
CA TYR A 25 -3.29 25.14 -25.29
C TYR A 25 -1.79 25.44 -25.38
N THR A 26 -1.01 24.63 -24.67
CA THR A 26 0.42 24.27 -24.85
C THR A 26 1.49 25.36 -25.02
N SER A 27 1.16 26.65 -25.03
CA SER A 27 2.16 27.72 -24.96
C SER A 27 2.04 28.42 -23.61
N VAL A 28 3.16 28.49 -22.87
CA VAL A 28 3.25 29.23 -21.60
C VAL A 28 3.80 30.61 -21.94
N PRO A 29 2.96 31.65 -22.11
CA PRO A 29 3.46 32.99 -22.37
C PRO A 29 4.22 33.51 -21.15
N ASN A 30 5.36 34.15 -21.38
CA ASN A 30 6.10 34.81 -20.31
C ASN A 30 5.40 36.13 -19.93
N VAL A 31 4.40 36.03 -19.04
CA VAL A 31 3.60 37.18 -18.58
C VAL A 31 4.46 38.23 -17.88
N ALA A 32 5.60 37.85 -17.28
CA ALA A 32 6.48 38.80 -16.61
C ALA A 32 7.03 39.87 -17.56
N ALA A 33 7.24 39.55 -18.85
CA ALA A 33 7.73 40.50 -19.84
C ALA A 33 6.72 41.60 -20.22
N LEU A 34 5.46 41.49 -19.79
CA LEU A 34 4.43 42.51 -20.01
C LEU A 34 4.46 43.62 -18.95
N TYR A 35 5.20 43.42 -17.86
CA TYR A 35 5.29 44.35 -16.74
C TYR A 35 6.74 44.79 -16.53
N PRO A 36 6.98 45.95 -15.90
CA PRO A 36 8.33 46.36 -15.54
C PRO A 36 9.04 45.32 -14.67
N ASP A 37 10.36 45.23 -14.81
CA ASP A 37 11.18 44.30 -14.03
C ASP A 37 11.01 44.53 -12.52
N VAL A 38 10.83 43.43 -11.79
CA VAL A 38 10.70 43.43 -10.33
C VAL A 38 12.08 43.27 -9.70
N ALA A 39 12.40 44.14 -8.75
CA ALA A 39 13.65 44.05 -8.00
C ALA A 39 13.58 42.92 -6.94
N PHE A 40 14.57 42.03 -6.96
CA PHE A 40 14.78 41.00 -5.95
C PHE A 40 15.95 41.38 -5.02
N PRO A 41 15.94 40.98 -3.73
CA PRO A 41 14.94 40.15 -3.06
C PRO A 41 13.61 40.88 -2.81
N VAL A 42 12.52 40.13 -2.73
CA VAL A 42 11.20 40.70 -2.42
C VAL A 42 11.19 41.31 -1.00
N PRO A 43 10.38 42.36 -0.76
CA PRO A 43 10.27 42.97 0.56
C PRO A 43 9.82 42.01 1.66
N ARG A 44 10.27 42.28 2.89
CA ARG A 44 9.84 41.54 4.09
C ARG A 44 8.33 41.76 4.31
N GLY A 45 7.57 40.67 4.44
CA GLY A 45 6.10 40.71 4.53
C GLY A 45 5.38 40.28 3.25
N THR A 46 6.10 39.98 2.17
CA THR A 46 5.53 39.33 0.98
C THR A 46 4.93 37.97 1.37
N ALA A 47 3.67 37.73 1.00
CA ALA A 47 2.93 36.54 1.40
C ALA A 47 3.58 35.25 0.86
N SER A 48 3.53 34.18 1.66
CA SER A 48 4.04 32.87 1.26
C SER A 48 3.12 32.23 0.23
N VAL A 49 3.69 31.78 -0.90
CA VAL A 49 2.97 31.03 -1.93
C VAL A 49 2.69 29.59 -1.51
N ALA A 50 3.42 29.06 -0.51
CA ALA A 50 3.34 27.65 -0.12
C ALA A 50 1.93 27.22 0.32
N ALA A 51 1.19 28.10 1.00
CA ALA A 51 -0.17 27.81 1.47
C ALA A 51 -1.21 27.71 0.34
N LEU A 52 -0.89 28.22 -0.85
CA LEU A 52 -1.80 28.25 -2.01
C LEU A 52 -1.60 27.05 -2.95
N VAL A 53 -0.58 26.23 -2.72
CA VAL A 53 -0.31 25.04 -3.53
C VAL A 53 -1.07 23.85 -2.95
N HIS A 54 -2.13 23.43 -3.64
CA HIS A 54 -2.88 22.22 -3.30
C HIS A 54 -2.45 21.06 -4.19
N TRP A 55 -2.04 19.96 -3.57
CA TRP A 55 -1.82 18.70 -4.26
C TRP A 55 -3.10 17.87 -4.16
N PRO A 56 -3.51 17.15 -5.22
CA PRO A 56 -4.68 16.27 -5.15
C PRO A 56 -4.44 15.20 -4.07
N ALA A 57 -5.31 15.18 -3.06
CA ALA A 57 -5.21 14.29 -1.89
C ALA A 57 -5.67 12.85 -2.19
N GLU A 58 -5.50 12.36 -3.41
CA GLU A 58 -6.13 11.12 -3.87
C GLU A 58 -5.35 9.85 -3.55
N THR A 59 -4.23 9.91 -2.84
CA THR A 59 -3.59 8.69 -2.36
C THR A 59 -2.80 8.96 -1.10
N ASN A 60 -3.39 8.65 0.06
CA ASN A 60 -2.61 8.41 1.25
C ASN A 60 -1.84 7.10 1.04
N PRO A 61 -0.50 7.09 0.91
CA PRO A 61 0.26 5.86 0.69
C PRO A 61 0.12 4.86 1.86
N TYR A 62 -0.43 5.29 2.99
CA TYR A 62 -0.66 4.48 4.18
C TYR A 62 -2.09 3.92 4.33
N ASN A 63 -3.06 4.34 3.51
CA ASN A 63 -4.47 3.89 3.66
C ASN A 63 -4.77 2.53 3.03
N TYR A 64 -3.87 1.94 2.24
CA TYR A 64 -4.10 0.63 1.60
C TYR A 64 -4.27 -0.54 2.57
N VAL A 65 -4.00 -0.34 3.86
CA VAL A 65 -4.27 -1.34 4.90
C VAL A 65 -5.77 -1.40 5.26
N PHE A 66 -6.55 -0.33 5.00
CA PHE A 66 -7.83 -0.12 5.67
C PHE A 66 -9.06 0.14 4.77
N ASP A 67 -8.94 0.12 3.44
CA ASP A 67 -10.05 0.54 2.55
C ASP A 67 -11.38 -0.25 2.69
N LYS A 68 -11.38 -1.40 3.39
CA LYS A 68 -12.61 -2.13 3.79
C LYS A 68 -12.58 -2.65 5.23
N ILE A 69 -11.64 -2.15 6.03
CA ILE A 69 -11.34 -2.67 7.36
C ILE A 69 -11.54 -1.51 8.35
N SER A 70 -12.56 -1.61 9.19
CA SER A 70 -12.76 -0.71 10.32
C SER A 70 -12.04 -1.29 11.53
N ILE A 71 -11.12 -0.52 12.13
CA ILE A 71 -10.48 -0.84 13.41
C ILE A 71 -10.97 0.13 14.48
N ARG A 72 -11.45 -0.36 15.62
CA ARG A 72 -11.92 0.45 16.76
C ARG A 72 -11.04 0.19 18.00
N PRO A 73 -10.58 1.19 18.77
CA PRO A 73 -10.01 1.00 20.12
C PRO A 73 -11.13 0.96 21.20
N PRO A 74 -10.97 0.29 22.38
CA PRO A 74 -9.73 -0.15 23.06
C PRO A 74 -9.32 -1.62 22.85
N GLU A 75 -10.18 -2.46 22.26
CA GLU A 75 -9.83 -3.78 21.72
C GLU A 75 -9.81 -3.65 20.21
N GLN A 76 -8.71 -3.96 19.53
CA GLN A 76 -8.65 -3.81 18.09
C GLN A 76 -9.58 -4.80 17.39
N GLU A 77 -10.79 -4.32 17.16
CA GLU A 77 -11.84 -5.06 16.48
C GLU A 77 -11.78 -4.78 14.99
N LEU A 78 -11.62 -5.83 14.19
CA LEU A 78 -11.48 -5.85 12.75
C LEU A 78 -12.70 -6.53 12.12
N ASP A 79 -13.54 -5.77 11.43
CA ASP A 79 -14.68 -6.32 10.71
C ASP A 79 -14.25 -6.91 9.34
N VAL A 80 -14.49 -8.20 9.14
CA VAL A 80 -14.30 -8.91 7.86
C VAL A 80 -15.65 -9.06 7.17
N HIS A 81 -15.85 -8.32 6.07
CA HIS A 81 -17.10 -8.32 5.32
C HIS A 81 -17.15 -9.41 4.24
N TYR A 82 -18.36 -9.74 3.79
CA TYR A 82 -18.60 -10.74 2.73
C TYR A 82 -17.91 -10.45 1.38
N ASP A 83 -17.53 -9.19 1.14
CA ASP A 83 -16.85 -8.66 -0.04
C ASP A 83 -15.39 -8.28 0.24
N SER A 84 -14.87 -8.66 1.40
CA SER A 84 -13.46 -8.52 1.73
C SER A 84 -12.61 -9.39 0.78
N PRO A 85 -11.40 -8.92 0.41
CA PRO A 85 -10.43 -9.72 -0.32
C PRO A 85 -10.18 -11.05 0.40
N SER A 86 -9.98 -12.12 -0.38
CA SER A 86 -9.83 -13.47 0.15
C SER A 86 -8.81 -14.29 -0.62
N VAL A 87 -8.43 -15.42 -0.01
CA VAL A 87 -7.80 -16.54 -0.69
C VAL A 87 -8.78 -17.68 -0.68
N LYS A 88 -9.18 -18.15 -1.85
CA LYS A 88 -10.13 -19.24 -2.00
C LYS A 88 -9.36 -20.55 -2.08
N VAL A 89 -9.57 -21.43 -1.09
CA VAL A 89 -8.93 -22.75 -1.03
C VAL A 89 -10.03 -23.80 -1.15
N ASN A 90 -9.94 -24.67 -2.16
CA ASN A 90 -10.91 -25.74 -2.41
C ASN A 90 -12.38 -25.24 -2.45
N GLY A 91 -12.62 -24.06 -3.01
CA GLY A 91 -13.96 -23.48 -3.09
C GLY A 91 -14.34 -22.55 -1.94
N ILE A 92 -13.67 -22.62 -0.80
CA ILE A 92 -13.98 -21.84 0.40
C ILE A 92 -13.16 -20.57 0.42
N ARG A 93 -13.81 -19.41 0.58
CA ARG A 93 -13.12 -18.11 0.73
C ARG A 93 -12.60 -17.97 2.15
N LEU A 94 -11.29 -17.87 2.30
CA LEU A 94 -10.63 -17.70 3.60
C LEU A 94 -10.04 -16.29 3.71
N PHE A 95 -10.10 -15.75 4.92
CA PHE A 95 -9.41 -14.53 5.30
C PHE A 95 -7.95 -14.87 5.64
N PRO A 96 -6.98 -14.27 4.95
CA PRO A 96 -5.58 -14.68 5.07
C PRO A 96 -5.02 -14.54 6.48
N LEU A 97 -4.16 -15.49 6.87
CA LEU A 97 -3.47 -15.46 8.17
C LEU A 97 -2.61 -14.19 8.34
N SER A 98 -1.98 -13.73 7.27
CA SER A 98 -1.24 -12.45 7.22
C SER A 98 -2.07 -11.27 7.69
N GLU A 99 -3.35 -11.21 7.30
CA GLU A 99 -4.25 -10.13 7.65
C GLU A 99 -4.80 -10.30 9.09
N GLN A 100 -4.93 -11.54 9.57
CA GLN A 100 -5.26 -11.82 10.98
C GLN A 100 -4.16 -11.33 11.95
N LEU A 101 -2.90 -11.28 11.50
CA LEU A 101 -1.77 -10.80 12.31
C LEU A 101 -1.64 -9.27 12.34
N VAL A 102 -2.38 -8.54 11.48
CA VAL A 102 -2.30 -7.08 11.42
C VAL A 102 -2.78 -6.41 12.71
N PRO A 103 -3.95 -6.77 13.29
CA PRO A 103 -4.37 -6.21 14.57
C PRO A 103 -3.41 -6.57 15.72
N VAL A 104 -2.80 -7.76 15.68
CA VAL A 104 -1.75 -8.12 16.65
C VAL A 104 -0.54 -7.19 16.54
N TRP A 105 -0.09 -6.88 15.32
CA TRP A 105 1.01 -5.92 15.12
C TRP A 105 0.65 -4.55 15.68
N LEU A 106 -0.55 -4.08 15.37
CA LEU A 106 -1.04 -2.80 15.85
C LEU A 106 -1.11 -2.79 17.39
N ASP A 107 -1.52 -3.87 18.05
CA ASP A 107 -1.53 -3.98 19.52
C ASP A 107 -0.12 -3.86 20.10
N VAL A 108 0.88 -4.44 19.44
CA VAL A 108 2.29 -4.26 19.82
C VAL A 108 2.70 -2.78 19.66
N ALA A 109 2.31 -2.11 18.58
CA ALA A 109 2.58 -0.67 18.40
C ALA A 109 1.98 0.21 19.50
N VAL A 110 0.75 -0.10 19.91
CA VAL A 110 0.09 0.57 21.03
C VAL A 110 0.82 0.29 22.34
N LYS A 111 1.16 -0.97 22.63
CA LYS A 111 1.92 -1.36 23.82
C LYS A 111 3.26 -0.63 23.94
N GLU A 112 4.00 -0.53 22.83
CA GLU A 112 5.29 0.16 22.80
C GLU A 112 5.19 1.69 22.75
N SER A 113 3.99 2.25 22.60
CA SER A 113 3.78 3.70 22.41
C SER A 113 4.61 4.28 21.24
N ARG A 114 4.81 3.48 20.19
CA ARG A 114 5.60 3.81 19.01
C ARG A 114 4.74 3.75 17.74
N PRO A 115 4.97 4.63 16.75
CA PRO A 115 4.19 4.60 15.52
C PRO A 115 4.50 3.32 14.71
N ILE A 116 3.49 2.85 13.98
CA ILE A 116 3.59 1.67 13.11
C ILE A 116 4.71 1.90 12.10
N GLY A 117 5.60 0.90 11.97
CA GLY A 117 6.73 0.95 11.04
C GLY A 117 7.99 1.63 11.60
N ALA A 118 7.95 2.20 12.81
CA ALA A 118 9.15 2.69 13.49
C ALA A 118 10.03 1.56 14.05
N PHE A 119 9.52 0.34 14.08
CA PHE A 119 10.24 -0.85 14.54
C PHE A 119 9.70 -2.11 13.87
N PRO A 120 10.55 -3.12 13.64
CA PRO A 120 10.10 -4.44 13.21
C PRO A 120 9.38 -5.17 14.34
N VAL A 121 8.36 -5.95 13.97
CA VAL A 121 7.66 -6.86 14.88
C VAL A 121 7.97 -8.28 14.52
N THR A 122 8.38 -9.05 15.52
CA THR A 122 8.68 -10.48 15.39
C THR A 122 7.47 -11.27 15.86
N PHE A 123 7.03 -12.20 15.01
CA PHE A 123 6.03 -13.21 15.36
C PHE A 123 6.73 -14.55 15.58
N VAL A 124 6.52 -15.16 16.74
CA VAL A 124 7.09 -16.46 17.13
C VAL A 124 5.93 -17.42 17.45
N ASP A 125 6.12 -18.70 17.14
CA ASP A 125 5.15 -19.76 17.44
C ASP A 125 3.71 -19.46 16.98
N VAL A 126 3.55 -19.00 15.74
CA VAL A 126 2.24 -18.80 15.11
C VAL A 126 1.50 -20.14 15.00
N LYS A 127 0.47 -20.32 15.83
CA LYS A 127 -0.40 -21.51 15.89
C LYS A 127 -1.78 -21.16 15.36
N VAL A 128 -2.08 -21.62 14.16
CA VAL A 128 -3.42 -21.55 13.57
C VAL A 128 -4.27 -22.66 14.17
N ARG A 129 -5.28 -22.30 14.95
CA ARG A 129 -6.26 -23.23 15.54
C ARG A 129 -7.40 -23.48 14.56
N ASP A 130 -7.79 -22.44 13.84
CA ASP A 130 -8.89 -22.50 12.90
C ASP A 130 -8.73 -21.45 11.79
N TRP A 131 -9.34 -21.72 10.64
CA TRP A 131 -9.34 -20.78 9.53
C TRP A 131 -10.56 -19.86 9.62
N VAL A 132 -10.36 -18.60 9.26
CA VAL A 132 -11.44 -17.61 9.20
C VAL A 132 -12.07 -17.67 7.81
N ALA A 133 -13.23 -18.30 7.69
CA ALA A 133 -13.99 -18.33 6.44
C ALA A 133 -14.78 -17.03 6.25
N ILE A 134 -14.66 -16.40 5.09
CA ILE A 134 -15.42 -15.16 4.79
C ILE A 134 -16.88 -15.53 4.56
N PRO A 135 -17.83 -14.90 5.28
CA PRO A 135 -19.24 -15.26 5.19
C PRO A 135 -19.81 -14.92 3.80
N ALA A 136 -20.87 -15.62 3.41
CA ALA A 136 -21.56 -15.34 2.14
C ALA A 136 -22.31 -14.00 2.17
N LYS A 137 -22.78 -13.58 3.34
CA LYS A 137 -23.45 -12.31 3.62
C LYS A 137 -23.09 -11.84 5.03
N GLY A 138 -23.10 -10.53 5.27
CA GLY A 138 -22.79 -9.96 6.58
C GLY A 138 -21.28 -9.79 6.81
N LYS A 139 -20.87 -9.95 8.07
CA LYS A 139 -19.49 -9.77 8.52
C LYS A 139 -19.15 -10.72 9.68
N ILE A 140 -17.86 -10.97 9.87
CA ILE A 140 -17.27 -11.62 11.04
C ILE A 140 -16.41 -10.58 11.76
N SER A 141 -16.49 -10.52 13.08
CA SER A 141 -15.64 -9.64 13.87
C SER A 141 -14.39 -10.38 14.33
N LEU A 142 -13.22 -9.84 14.02
CA LEU A 142 -11.93 -10.29 14.53
C LEU A 142 -11.52 -9.41 15.70
N ARG A 143 -11.21 -10.02 16.84
CA ARG A 143 -10.67 -9.30 18.01
C ARG A 143 -9.32 -9.87 18.38
N THR A 144 -8.41 -9.00 18.78
CA THR A 144 -7.12 -9.40 19.31
C THR A 144 -7.00 -9.06 20.78
N SER A 145 -6.27 -9.91 21.49
CA SER A 145 -5.91 -9.68 22.88
C SER A 145 -4.44 -10.00 23.05
N LEU A 146 -3.65 -8.98 23.39
CA LEU A 146 -2.24 -9.10 23.76
C LEU A 146 -2.16 -9.19 25.28
N MET A 147 -1.62 -10.30 25.80
CA MET A 147 -1.64 -10.57 27.23
C MET A 147 -0.60 -9.70 27.99
N PRO A 148 -1.02 -8.93 29.00
CA PRO A 148 -0.12 -8.06 29.76
C PRO A 148 1.02 -8.85 30.41
N GLY A 149 2.25 -8.34 30.33
CA GLY A 149 3.43 -8.98 30.94
C GLY A 149 3.99 -10.18 30.18
N THR A 150 3.33 -10.66 29.12
CA THR A 150 3.88 -11.66 28.19
C THR A 150 3.98 -11.08 26.78
N ALA A 151 4.52 -11.88 25.85
CA ALA A 151 4.48 -11.61 24.42
C ALA A 151 3.31 -12.35 23.74
N GLU A 152 2.46 -13.06 24.48
CA GLU A 152 1.40 -13.87 23.88
C GLU A 152 0.23 -13.01 23.43
N ALA A 153 -0.24 -13.28 22.20
CA ALA A 153 -1.42 -12.71 21.62
C ALA A 153 -2.33 -13.80 21.07
N ILE A 154 -3.63 -13.55 21.16
CA ILE A 154 -4.68 -14.37 20.56
C ILE A 154 -5.52 -13.55 19.59
N VAL A 155 -5.99 -14.22 18.54
CA VAL A 155 -6.96 -13.70 17.59
C VAL A 155 -8.23 -14.53 17.73
N LEU A 156 -9.34 -13.85 17.99
CA LEU A 156 -10.68 -14.40 18.10
C LEU A 156 -11.49 -13.98 16.86
N ALA A 157 -12.28 -14.89 16.30
CA ALA A 157 -13.27 -14.61 15.27
C ALA A 157 -14.66 -14.94 15.83
N ASP A 158 -15.51 -13.94 16.04
CA ASP A 158 -16.80 -14.08 16.74
C ASP A 158 -16.67 -14.97 18.01
N ASP A 159 -15.72 -14.60 18.89
CA ASP A 159 -15.36 -15.30 20.14
C ASP A 159 -14.71 -16.70 20.01
N ARG A 160 -14.52 -17.21 18.79
CA ARG A 160 -13.77 -18.45 18.54
C ARG A 160 -12.27 -18.18 18.38
N LEU A 161 -11.42 -18.89 19.11
CA LEU A 161 -9.96 -18.82 18.95
C LEU A 161 -9.53 -19.33 17.57
N VAL A 162 -8.95 -18.46 16.75
CA VAL A 162 -8.48 -18.81 15.38
C VAL A 162 -6.95 -18.86 15.28
N THR A 163 -6.25 -17.95 15.95
CA THR A 163 -4.79 -17.88 15.91
C THR A 163 -4.23 -17.54 17.29
N GLN A 164 -3.15 -18.21 17.68
CA GLN A 164 -2.34 -17.89 18.86
C GLN A 164 -0.91 -17.62 18.39
N VAL A 165 -0.26 -16.59 18.92
CA VAL A 165 1.07 -16.18 18.47
C VAL A 165 1.81 -15.47 19.60
N GLN A 166 3.13 -15.49 19.60
CA GLN A 166 3.93 -14.56 20.39
C GLN A 166 4.37 -13.39 19.51
N ALA A 167 4.05 -12.16 19.91
CA ALA A 167 4.36 -10.95 19.17
C ALA A 167 5.05 -9.93 20.08
N PHE A 168 6.21 -9.42 19.63
CA PHE A 168 6.96 -8.41 20.36
C PHE A 168 7.73 -7.50 19.40
N ALA A 169 8.00 -6.29 19.88
CA ALA A 169 8.88 -5.37 19.20
C ALA A 169 10.32 -5.87 19.23
N ASN A 170 11.00 -5.79 18.09
CA ASN A 170 12.42 -6.04 18.03
C ASN A 170 13.10 -4.76 17.54
N ASP A 171 14.18 -4.34 18.19
CA ASP A 171 14.99 -3.21 17.71
C ASP A 171 16.14 -3.69 16.82
N GLU A 172 16.41 -5.00 16.77
CA GLU A 172 17.35 -5.54 15.79
C GLU A 172 16.78 -5.42 14.38
N PRO A 173 17.59 -4.96 13.40
CA PRO A 173 17.18 -4.97 12.02
C PRO A 173 16.85 -6.41 11.60
N PRO A 174 15.79 -6.63 10.79
CA PRO A 174 15.48 -7.96 10.31
C PRO A 174 16.70 -8.55 9.60
N HIS A 175 16.98 -9.84 9.84
CA HIS A 175 18.09 -10.53 9.20
C HIS A 175 18.00 -10.31 7.70
N GLN A 176 19.05 -9.73 7.10
CA GLN A 176 19.10 -9.58 5.66
C GLN A 176 19.10 -10.98 5.06
N LEU A 177 18.02 -11.34 4.35
CA LEU A 177 18.03 -12.53 3.53
C LEU A 177 19.18 -12.38 2.54
N HIS A 178 20.19 -13.24 2.64
CA HIS A 178 21.30 -13.24 1.71
C HIS A 178 20.74 -13.34 0.29
N ALA A 179 21.17 -12.42 -0.58
CA ALA A 179 20.82 -12.48 -1.99
C ALA A 179 21.30 -13.84 -2.52
N LEU A 180 20.36 -14.72 -2.86
CA LEU A 180 20.71 -15.98 -3.52
C LEU A 180 21.40 -15.63 -4.84
N ASP A 181 22.55 -16.27 -5.09
CA ASP A 181 23.31 -16.06 -6.31
C ASP A 181 22.42 -16.36 -7.54
N PRO A 182 22.07 -15.34 -8.34
CA PRO A 182 21.16 -15.50 -9.47
C PRO A 182 21.77 -16.33 -10.61
N ALA A 183 23.08 -16.62 -10.57
CA ALA A 183 23.83 -17.22 -11.67
C ALA A 183 23.78 -18.76 -11.76
N SER A 184 22.80 -19.45 -11.14
CA SER A 184 22.65 -20.88 -11.41
C SER A 184 22.16 -21.07 -12.84
N TRP A 185 22.94 -21.75 -13.69
CA TRP A 185 22.65 -21.95 -15.12
C TRP A 185 21.31 -22.68 -15.40
N HIS A 186 20.70 -23.28 -14.38
CA HIS A 186 19.39 -23.92 -14.40
C HIS A 186 18.25 -23.08 -13.78
N ALA A 187 18.44 -21.78 -13.58
CA ALA A 187 17.39 -20.94 -12.96
C ALA A 187 16.18 -20.80 -13.89
N THR A 188 15.01 -21.25 -13.44
CA THR A 188 13.75 -21.04 -14.15
C THR A 188 13.01 -19.85 -13.55
N THR A 189 12.65 -18.89 -14.38
CA THR A 189 11.84 -17.73 -13.98
C THR A 189 10.38 -17.94 -14.37
N ARG A 190 9.47 -17.75 -13.43
CA ARG A 190 8.03 -17.75 -13.66
C ARG A 190 7.49 -16.33 -13.51
N SER A 191 6.64 -15.92 -14.46
CA SER A 191 5.93 -14.64 -14.39
C SER A 191 4.79 -14.68 -13.36
N LYS A 192 4.25 -13.53 -13.02
CA LYS A 192 3.06 -13.38 -12.17
C LYS A 192 1.94 -14.33 -12.59
N GLU A 193 1.60 -14.32 -13.88
CA GLU A 193 0.49 -15.10 -14.45
C GLU A 193 0.74 -16.59 -14.29
N GLN A 194 1.98 -17.04 -14.54
CA GLN A 194 2.36 -18.44 -14.38
C GLN A 194 2.30 -18.89 -12.91
N VAL A 195 2.72 -18.02 -11.98
CA VAL A 195 2.67 -18.32 -10.53
C VAL A 195 1.23 -18.48 -10.06
N TYR A 196 0.35 -17.52 -10.35
CA TYR A 196 -1.04 -17.60 -9.88
C TYR A 196 -1.86 -18.62 -10.66
N SER A 197 -1.52 -18.91 -11.93
CA SER A 197 -2.13 -20.03 -12.67
C SER A 197 -1.77 -21.38 -12.06
N ASP A 198 -0.51 -21.59 -11.64
CA ASP A 198 -0.08 -22.81 -10.94
C ASP A 198 -0.82 -22.93 -9.59
N LEU A 199 -0.85 -21.86 -8.79
CA LEU A 199 -1.59 -21.84 -7.52
C LEU A 199 -3.09 -22.12 -7.71
N CYS A 200 -3.72 -21.53 -8.73
CA CYS A 200 -5.13 -21.77 -9.04
C CYS A 200 -5.37 -23.23 -9.44
N SER A 201 -4.46 -23.84 -10.22
CA SER A 201 -4.52 -25.26 -10.57
C SER A 201 -4.41 -26.20 -9.36
N ARG A 202 -3.76 -25.74 -8.28
CA ARG A 202 -3.68 -26.43 -6.98
C ARG A 202 -4.89 -26.16 -6.07
N GLY A 203 -5.92 -25.47 -6.57
CA GLY A 203 -7.13 -25.13 -5.81
C GLY A 203 -7.00 -23.89 -4.92
N MET A 204 -5.94 -23.08 -5.09
CA MET A 204 -5.72 -21.81 -4.39
C MET A 204 -5.92 -20.63 -5.34
N ASP A 205 -7.07 -19.96 -5.23
CA ASP A 205 -7.42 -18.79 -6.02
C ASP A 205 -7.31 -17.51 -5.18
N TYR A 206 -6.30 -16.70 -5.49
CA TYR A 206 -5.99 -15.46 -4.77
C TYR A 206 -6.74 -14.28 -5.39
N SER A 207 -7.47 -13.52 -4.57
CA SER A 207 -8.05 -12.25 -5.02
C SER A 207 -6.98 -11.24 -5.46
N SER A 208 -7.36 -10.27 -6.29
CA SER A 208 -6.42 -9.31 -6.92
C SER A 208 -5.54 -8.56 -5.93
N LYS A 209 -6.04 -8.23 -4.73
CA LYS A 209 -5.28 -7.59 -3.63
C LYS A 209 -4.09 -8.44 -3.19
N TYR A 210 -4.21 -9.76 -3.26
CA TYR A 210 -3.22 -10.71 -2.77
C TYR A 210 -2.28 -11.23 -3.87
N GLN A 211 -2.51 -10.85 -5.12
CA GLN A 211 -1.66 -11.21 -6.25
C GLN A 211 -0.42 -10.31 -6.39
N ASN A 212 0.43 -10.29 -5.36
CA ASN A 212 1.52 -9.33 -5.20
C ASN A 212 2.88 -9.77 -5.75
N ILE A 213 3.10 -11.09 -5.90
CA ILE A 213 4.24 -11.66 -6.60
C ILE A 213 4.22 -11.25 -8.08
N GLN A 214 5.30 -10.61 -8.54
CA GLN A 214 5.51 -10.25 -9.95
C GLN A 214 6.29 -11.33 -10.69
N SER A 215 7.26 -11.95 -10.03
CA SER A 215 8.01 -13.07 -10.59
C SER A 215 8.67 -13.91 -9.50
N ILE A 216 8.87 -15.19 -9.79
CA ILE A 216 9.66 -16.11 -8.97
C ILE A 216 10.76 -16.69 -9.85
N ARG A 217 12.01 -16.53 -9.42
CA ARG A 217 13.16 -17.18 -10.04
C ARG A 217 13.62 -18.31 -9.14
N ARG A 218 13.43 -19.56 -9.56
CA ARG A 218 13.85 -20.76 -8.84
C ARG A 218 15.18 -21.25 -9.39
N GLY A 219 16.21 -21.27 -8.56
CA GLY A 219 17.51 -21.90 -8.84
C GLY A 219 17.68 -23.20 -8.05
N GLY A 220 18.85 -23.85 -8.18
CA GLY A 220 19.13 -25.12 -7.50
C GLY A 220 19.26 -25.03 -5.97
N ARG A 221 19.46 -23.82 -5.42
CA ARG A 221 19.66 -23.56 -3.97
C ARG A 221 18.58 -22.68 -3.32
N GLY A 222 17.52 -22.34 -4.05
CA GLY A 222 16.44 -21.53 -3.50
C GLY A 222 15.62 -20.79 -4.56
N ALA A 223 14.70 -19.96 -4.11
CA ALA A 223 13.85 -19.14 -4.97
C ALA A 223 13.94 -17.65 -4.57
N LEU A 224 14.13 -16.79 -5.57
CA LEU A 224 14.04 -15.34 -5.43
C LEU A 224 12.66 -14.87 -5.87
N THR A 225 12.03 -14.04 -5.06
CA THR A 225 10.69 -13.50 -5.36
C THR A 225 10.77 -11.99 -5.52
N HIS A 226 10.27 -11.49 -6.63
CA HIS A 226 10.03 -10.07 -6.83
C HIS A 226 8.57 -9.77 -6.49
N SER A 227 8.30 -8.94 -5.50
CA SER A 227 6.94 -8.56 -5.07
C SER A 227 6.78 -7.04 -5.03
N ARG A 228 5.55 -6.54 -5.20
CA ARG A 228 5.25 -5.12 -5.00
C ARG A 228 5.59 -4.71 -3.56
N TRP A 229 6.30 -3.57 -3.42
CA TRP A 229 6.85 -3.08 -2.15
C TRP A 229 5.81 -2.87 -1.05
N ASN A 230 4.58 -2.56 -1.44
CA ASN A 230 3.53 -2.03 -0.57
C ASN A 230 2.78 -3.14 0.19
N LEU A 231 2.92 -4.40 -0.22
CA LEU A 231 2.15 -5.55 0.28
C LEU A 231 3.04 -6.78 0.51
N LYS A 232 4.23 -6.58 1.12
CA LYS A 232 5.19 -7.65 1.44
C LYS A 232 4.65 -8.72 2.43
N ARG A 233 3.45 -8.53 2.98
CA ARG A 233 2.86 -9.38 4.04
C ARG A 233 2.43 -10.78 3.55
N GLU A 234 2.12 -10.95 2.25
CA GLU A 234 1.55 -12.20 1.71
C GLU A 234 2.50 -13.05 0.85
N ALA A 235 3.69 -12.54 0.55
CA ALA A 235 4.66 -13.30 -0.24
C ALA A 235 5.10 -14.59 0.48
N LEU A 236 5.06 -14.61 1.83
CA LEU A 236 5.51 -15.75 2.63
C LEU A 236 4.57 -16.98 2.55
N LEU A 237 3.24 -16.78 2.55
CA LEU A 237 2.29 -17.91 2.54
C LEU A 237 2.14 -18.55 1.15
N SER A 238 2.26 -17.74 0.09
CA SER A 238 2.27 -18.22 -1.30
C SER A 238 3.59 -18.92 -1.68
N LEU A 239 4.71 -18.58 -1.02
CA LEU A 239 6.00 -19.26 -1.19
C LEU A 239 6.05 -20.63 -0.52
N LEU A 240 5.45 -20.78 0.66
CA LEU A 240 5.39 -22.07 1.36
C LEU A 240 4.55 -23.11 0.58
N SER A 241 3.52 -22.68 -0.14
CA SER A 241 2.67 -23.58 -0.95
C SER A 241 3.23 -23.90 -2.34
N THR A 242 4.25 -23.17 -2.82
CA THR A 242 4.96 -23.45 -4.08
C THR A 242 6.25 -24.26 -3.91
N LEU A 243 6.74 -24.37 -2.66
CA LEU A 243 7.89 -25.20 -2.30
C LEU A 243 7.52 -26.63 -1.88
N LEU A 244 6.24 -26.88 -1.58
CA LEU A 244 5.61 -28.20 -1.52
C LEU A 244 5.09 -28.63 -2.91
#